data_AF-A0A8S2YVP1-F1
#
_entry.id   AF-A0A8S2YVP1-F1
#
_cell.length_a   1.000
_cell.length_b   1.000
_cell.length_c   1.000
_cell.angle_alpha   90.00
_cell.angle_beta   90.00
_cell.angle_gamma   90.00
#
_symmetry.space_group_name_H-M   'P 1'
#
loop_
_entity.id
_entity.type
_entity.pdbx_description
1 polymer ?
#
loop_
_entity_poly.entity_id
_entity_poly.type
_entity_poly.pdbx_seq_one_letter_code
_entity_poly.pdbx_strand_id
1 'polypeptide(L)' 'KTGSCNYSPDDCFEERTYLHGTCGGKPSCYIFPPLISLSKCNNSKATYFYAEYQCIPNRPKLNVNICSSSSPLERVDGGA' A
#
# COMPACT_ATOMS: atom_id res chain seq x y z
N LYS A 1 -20.36 0.55 14.89
CA LYS A 1 -19.48 -0.02 15.94
C LYS A 1 -18.07 -0.05 15.40
N THR A 2 -17.19 0.85 15.87
CA THR A 2 -15.76 0.82 15.56
C THR A 2 -15.15 -0.36 16.30
N GLY A 3 -14.99 -1.49 15.62
CA GLY A 3 -14.33 -2.66 16.18
C GLY A 3 -12.84 -2.39 16.26
N SER A 4 -12.30 -2.24 17.48
CA SER A 4 -10.86 -2.31 17.68
C SER A 4 -10.43 -3.77 17.55
N CYS A 5 -9.46 -4.04 16.68
CA CYS A 5 -8.71 -5.27 16.76
C CYS A 5 -7.83 -5.16 18.02
N ASN A 6 -8.12 -5.95 19.04
CA ASN A 6 -7.32 -5.97 20.26
C ASN A 6 -6.12 -6.88 20.02
N TYR A 7 -4.95 -6.27 19.86
CA TYR A 7 -3.67 -6.97 19.77
C TYR A 7 -3.02 -7.03 21.15
N SER A 8 -2.48 -8.19 21.51
CA SER A 8 -1.59 -8.37 22.65
C SER A 8 -0.13 -8.38 22.17
N PRO A 9 0.82 -7.78 22.90
CA PRO A 9 2.25 -7.94 22.61
C PRO A 9 2.72 -9.40 22.68
N ASP A 10 1.98 -10.28 23.37
CA ASP A 10 2.27 -11.70 23.49
C ASP A 10 1.61 -12.56 22.40
N ASP A 11 0.91 -11.94 21.45
CA ASP A 11 0.25 -12.69 20.38
C ASP A 11 1.27 -13.37 19.46
N CYS A 12 0.95 -14.58 19.02
CA CYS A 12 1.75 -15.27 18.02
C CYS A 12 1.32 -14.84 16.62
N PHE A 13 2.32 -14.47 15.80
CA PHE A 13 2.09 -14.02 14.43
C PHE A 13 2.71 -14.98 13.42
N GLU A 14 2.05 -15.12 12.28
CA GLU A 14 2.59 -15.81 11.12
C GLU A 14 2.40 -14.94 9.88
N GLU A 15 3.51 -14.50 9.30
CA GLU A 15 3.49 -13.70 8.08
C GLU A 15 3.01 -14.53 6.88
N ARG A 16 2.13 -13.92 6.09
CA ARG A 16 1.52 -14.52 4.90
C ARG A 16 1.60 -13.54 3.74
N THR A 17 2.43 -13.84 2.75
CA THR A 17 2.71 -12.95 1.60
C THR A 17 1.75 -13.14 0.41
N TYR A 18 0.85 -14.13 0.45
CA TYR A 18 -0.05 -14.44 -0.67
C TYR A 18 -1.01 -13.30 -1.04
N LEU A 19 -1.23 -12.36 -0.11
CA LEU A 19 -2.13 -11.22 -0.29
C LEU A 19 -1.73 -10.31 -1.44
N HIS A 20 -0.43 -10.22 -1.75
CA HIS A 20 0.04 -9.44 -2.88
C HIS A 20 -0.56 -9.97 -4.19
N GLY A 21 -0.58 -11.29 -4.38
CA GLY A 21 -1.20 -11.91 -5.55
C GLY A 21 -2.73 -11.79 -5.56
N THR A 22 -3.37 -11.70 -4.40
CA THR A 22 -4.84 -11.62 -4.29
C THR A 22 -5.38 -10.20 -4.51
N CYS A 23 -4.71 -9.20 -3.92
CA CYS A 23 -5.21 -7.83 -3.81
C CYS A 23 -4.36 -6.78 -4.54
N GLY A 24 -3.13 -7.11 -4.92
CA GLY A 24 -2.23 -6.18 -5.60
C GLY A 24 -2.83 -5.61 -6.89
N GLY A 25 -2.74 -4.30 -7.07
CA GLY A 25 -3.20 -3.59 -8.27
C GLY A 25 -4.73 -3.45 -8.41
N LYS A 26 -5.52 -3.96 -7.45
CA LYS A 26 -6.98 -3.82 -7.50
C LYS A 26 -7.45 -2.56 -6.77
N PRO A 27 -8.46 -1.85 -7.28
CA PRO A 27 -9.05 -0.70 -6.59
C PRO A 27 -9.86 -1.12 -5.34
N SER A 28 -10.28 -2.39 -5.27
CA SER A 28 -10.94 -2.98 -4.12
C SER A 28 -10.56 -4.47 -4.01
N CYS A 29 -10.45 -4.96 -2.78
CA CYS A 29 -10.19 -6.37 -2.50
C CYS A 29 -10.98 -6.81 -1.27
N TYR A 30 -11.69 -7.93 -1.39
CA TYR A 30 -12.39 -8.54 -0.27
C TYR A 30 -11.57 -9.71 0.24
N ILE A 31 -11.17 -9.64 1.50
CA ILE A 31 -10.47 -10.71 2.20
C ILE A 31 -11.44 -11.25 3.23
N PHE A 32 -11.78 -12.53 3.10
CA PHE A 32 -12.39 -13.26 4.20
C PHE A 32 -11.26 -13.74 5.10
N PRO A 33 -11.19 -13.32 6.38
CA PRO A 33 -10.15 -13.78 7.28
C PRO A 33 -10.23 -15.31 7.34
N PRO A 34 -9.23 -16.02 6.81
CA PRO A 34 -9.36 -17.45 6.75
C PRO A 34 -9.21 -17.99 8.17
N LEU A 35 -10.05 -18.96 8.55
CA LEU A 35 -9.86 -19.79 9.74
C LEU A 35 -8.67 -20.75 9.52
N ILE A 36 -7.53 -20.21 9.08
CA ILE A 36 -6.32 -20.96 8.83
C ILE A 36 -5.65 -21.30 10.15
N SER A 37 -5.12 -22.52 10.20
CA SER A 37 -4.17 -22.90 11.23
C SER A 37 -2.84 -22.23 10.94
N LEU A 38 -2.29 -21.57 11.97
CA LEU A 38 -0.98 -20.95 11.96
C LEU A 38 0.05 -21.98 12.43
N SER A 39 0.84 -22.52 11.51
CA SER A 39 1.85 -23.54 11.82
C SER A 39 2.92 -23.02 12.76
N LYS A 40 3.23 -21.72 12.71
CA LYS A 40 4.15 -21.06 13.67
C LYS A 40 3.54 -20.85 15.06
N CYS A 41 2.23 -21.04 15.20
CA CYS A 41 1.49 -20.85 16.46
C CYS A 41 0.84 -22.14 16.95
N ASN A 42 1.58 -23.26 16.90
CA ASN A 42 1.11 -24.59 17.33
C ASN A 42 -0.18 -25.04 16.61
N ASN A 43 -0.33 -24.68 15.34
CA ASN A 43 -1.54 -24.92 14.53
C ASN A 43 -2.82 -24.27 15.09
N SER A 44 -2.68 -23.28 15.97
CA SER A 44 -3.81 -22.47 16.47
C SER A 44 -4.50 -21.73 15.33
N LYS A 45 -5.81 -21.52 15.46
CA LYS A 45 -6.58 -20.77 14.46
C LYS A 45 -6.31 -19.28 14.62
N ALA A 46 -6.17 -18.57 13.50
CA ALA A 46 -6.13 -17.11 13.50
C ALA A 46 -7.43 -16.52 14.04
N THR A 47 -7.33 -15.57 14.97
CA THR A 47 -8.46 -14.83 15.56
C THR A 47 -8.69 -13.49 14.88
N TYR A 48 -7.63 -12.92 14.31
CA TYR A 48 -7.66 -11.69 13.54
C TYR A 48 -6.71 -11.79 12.35
N PHE A 49 -6.87 -10.85 11.43
CA PHE A 49 -6.03 -10.72 10.24
C PHE A 49 -5.56 -9.27 10.16
N TYR A 50 -4.26 -9.10 9.93
CA TYR A 50 -3.62 -7.80 9.82
C TYR A 50 -3.01 -7.66 8.42
N ALA A 51 -3.24 -6.52 7.77
CA ALA A 51 -2.68 -6.20 6.48
C ALA A 51 -2.32 -4.72 6.41
N GLU A 52 -1.09 -4.44 6.01
CA GLU A 52 -0.65 -3.12 5.59
C GLU A 52 -0.76 -3.01 4.07
N TYR A 53 -1.25 -1.88 3.57
CA TYR A 53 -1.35 -1.62 2.14
C TYR A 53 -1.17 -0.14 1.84
N GLN A 54 -0.81 0.16 0.60
CA GLN A 54 -0.72 1.53 0.08
C GLN A 54 -1.53 1.64 -1.21
N CYS A 55 -2.30 2.72 -1.34
CA CYS A 55 -2.99 3.05 -2.58
C CYS A 55 -2.05 3.88 -3.47
N ILE A 56 -1.56 3.27 -4.56
CA ILE A 56 -0.72 3.96 -5.54
C ILE A 56 -1.60 4.61 -6.61
N PRO A 57 -1.52 5.93 -6.85
CA PRO A 57 -2.28 6.57 -7.91
C PRO A 57 -1.87 6.05 -9.30
N ASN A 58 -2.85 5.69 -10.13
CA ASN A 58 -2.60 5.21 -11.50
C ASN A 58 -2.06 6.30 -12.45
N ARG A 59 -2.14 7.58 -12.04
CA ARG A 59 -1.61 8.71 -12.80
C ARG A 59 -0.73 9.56 -11.89
N PRO A 60 0.54 9.80 -12.26
CA PRO A 60 1.36 10.74 -11.52
C PRO A 60 0.74 12.13 -11.61
N LYS A 61 0.64 12.82 -10.47
CA LYS A 61 0.33 14.25 -10.47
C LYS A 61 1.57 14.99 -10.95
N LEU A 62 1.58 15.40 -12.21
CA LEU A 62 2.63 16.27 -12.72
C LEU A 62 2.34 17.70 -12.24
N ASN A 63 3.04 18.13 -11.20
CA ASN A 63 3.03 19.54 -10.79
C ASN A 63 4.13 20.26 -11.58
N VAL A 64 3.75 20.94 -12.65
CA VAL A 64 4.69 21.83 -13.37
C VAL A 64 4.68 23.16 -12.65
N ASN A 65 5.74 23.46 -11.88
CA ASN A 65 5.94 24.78 -11.34
C ASN A 65 6.55 25.67 -12.43
N ILE A 66 5.70 26.31 -13.22
CA ILE A 66 6.15 27.27 -14.25
C ILE A 66 6.46 28.57 -13.51
N CYS A 67 7.75 28.82 -13.28
CA CYS A 67 8.20 30.15 -12.90
C CYS A 67 7.78 31.11 -14.02
N SER A 68 6.89 32.06 -13.70
CA SER A 68 6.53 33.14 -14.62
C SER A 68 7.70 34.13 -14.66
N SER A 69 8.79 33.76 -15.33
CA SER A 69 9.84 34.72 -15.66
C SER A 69 9.28 35.66 -16.73
N SER A 70 8.84 36.83 -16.31
CA SER A 70 8.68 37.99 -17.18
C SER A 70 10.07 38.40 -17.70
N SER A 71 10.53 37.73 -18.74
CA SER A 71 11.70 38.13 -19.52
C SER A 71 11.47 37.71 -20.96
N PRO A 72 11.60 38.64 -21.93
CA PRO A 72 11.37 38.35 -23.35
C PRO A 72 12.31 37.24 -23.80
N LEU A 73 11.81 36.36 -24.67
CA LEU A 73 12.61 35.30 -25.30
C LEU A 73 13.83 35.93 -25.98
N GLU A 74 15.00 35.85 -25.37
CA GLU A 74 16.25 35.89 -26.11
C GLU A 74 16.46 34.51 -26.75
N ARG A 75 16.49 34.49 -28.08
CA ARG A 75 16.99 33.34 -28.84
C ARG A 75 18.43 33.09 -28.41
N VAL A 76 18.69 31.96 -27.78
CA VAL A 76 20.06 31.46 -27.61
C VAL A 76 20.32 30.51 -28.76
N ASP A 77 21.00 30.97 -29.81
CA ASP A 77 21.46 30.11 -30.89
C ASP A 77 22.58 29.21 -30.33
N GLY A 78 22.32 27.91 -30.26
CA GLY A 78 23.31 26.90 -29.88
C GLY A 78 24.27 26.67 -31.04
N GLY A 79 25.53 27.08 -30.86
CA GLY A 79 26.63 26.71 -31.75
C GLY A 79 27.09 25.28 -31.48
N ALA A 80 27.24 24.50 -32.56
CA ALA A 80 27.88 23.19 -32.59
C ALA A 80 29.42 23.31 -32.62
#